data_AF-A0A086JYD2-F1
#
_entry.id   AF-A0A086JYD2-F1
#
_cell.length_a   1.000
_cell.length_b   1.000
_cell.length_c   1.000
_cell.angle_alpha   90.00
_cell.angle_beta   90.00
_cell.angle_gamma   90.00
#
_symmetry.space_group_name_H-M   'P 1'
#
loop_
_entity.id
_entity.type
_entity.pdbx_description
1 polymer ?
#
loop_
_entity_poly.entity_id
_entity_poly.type
_entity_poly.pdbx_seq_one_letter_code
_entity_poly.pdbx_strand_id
1 'polypeptide(L)'
;VPANRMFPMEEVFDLLDERLAKTGRRIWISYILIKGRNNTEEHAKALAALLRERRRPTRHLYHVNVIPYNTAQGVESSMQPPSATEVNHFTDLLRKLHLSVSRRHTIGSAIDAACGQMHAEYEVGQLTKQRKAQQADRKKEILERGT
;
A
#
# COMPACT_ATOMS: atom_id res chain seq x y z
N VAL A 1 -4.19 0.20 -8.32
CA VAL A 1 -3.18 1.26 -8.12
C VAL A 1 -3.40 2.36 -9.16
N PRO A 2 -4.06 3.48 -8.84
CA PRO A 2 -4.41 4.52 -9.81
C PRO A 2 -3.19 5.19 -10.48
N ALA A 3 -2.09 5.33 -9.74
CA ALA A 3 -0.84 5.89 -10.24
C ALA A 3 -0.28 5.15 -11.46
N ASN A 4 -0.60 3.86 -11.62
CA ASN A 4 -0.19 3.05 -12.77
C ASN A 4 -0.75 3.56 -14.12
N ARG A 5 -1.78 4.42 -14.09
CA ARG A 5 -2.31 5.07 -15.30
C ARG A 5 -1.42 6.21 -15.79
N MET A 6 -0.72 6.87 -14.87
CA MET A 6 0.19 7.97 -15.18
C MET A 6 1.64 7.50 -15.33
N PHE A 7 2.01 6.45 -14.60
CA PHE A 7 3.33 5.84 -14.62
C PHE A 7 3.17 4.35 -14.83
N PRO A 8 3.15 3.88 -16.09
CA PRO A 8 3.05 2.47 -16.42
C PRO A 8 4.15 1.66 -15.73
N MET A 9 3.81 0.45 -15.31
CA MET A 9 4.69 -0.41 -14.53
C MET A 9 5.98 -0.75 -15.30
N GLU A 10 5.86 -0.92 -16.61
CA GLU A 10 6.94 -1.24 -17.53
C GLU A 10 8.01 -0.14 -17.51
N GLU A 11 7.60 1.13 -17.63
CA GLU A 11 8.50 2.29 -17.58
C GLU A 11 9.19 2.40 -16.22
N VAL A 12 8.46 2.11 -15.14
CA VAL A 12 9.04 2.08 -13.79
C VAL A 12 10.11 0.99 -13.70
N PHE A 13 9.87 -0.22 -14.20
CA PHE A 13 10.87 -1.29 -14.18
C PHE A 13 12.10 -0.97 -15.03
N ASP A 14 11.94 -0.31 -16.17
CA ASP A 14 13.08 0.10 -17.00
C ASP A 14 13.98 1.09 -16.26
N LEU A 15 13.39 2.07 -15.58
CA LEU A 15 14.13 3.00 -14.73
C LEU A 15 14.83 2.29 -13.55
N LEU A 16 14.16 1.33 -12.92
CA LEU A 16 14.74 0.55 -11.83
C LEU A 16 15.91 -0.32 -12.31
N ASP A 17 15.82 -0.91 -13.51
CA ASP A 17 16.87 -1.69 -14.14
C ASP A 17 18.11 -0.83 -14.42
N GLU A 18 17.93 0.41 -14.91
CA GLU A 18 19.02 1.37 -15.08
C GLU A 18 19.69 1.73 -13.74
N ARG A 19 18.89 1.99 -12.71
CA ARG A 19 19.41 2.28 -11.36
C ARG A 19 20.20 1.09 -10.81
N LEU A 20 19.71 -0.14 -11.00
CA LEU A 20 20.42 -1.35 -10.58
C LEU A 20 21.77 -1.46 -11.29
N ALA A 21 21.81 -1.24 -12.60
CA ALA A 21 23.05 -1.29 -13.37
C ALA A 21 24.07 -0.25 -12.90
N LYS A 22 23.60 0.95 -12.52
CA LYS A 22 24.48 2.04 -12.04
C LYS A 22 24.96 1.84 -10.59
N THR A 23 24.14 1.25 -9.72
CA THR A 23 24.38 1.28 -8.26
C THR A 23 24.69 -0.08 -7.64
N GLY A 24 24.26 -1.18 -8.25
CA GLY A 24 24.31 -2.52 -7.65
C GLY A 24 23.46 -2.69 -6.38
N ARG A 25 22.67 -1.68 -5.97
CA ARG A 25 21.91 -1.71 -4.72
C ARG A 25 20.57 -2.39 -4.92
N ARG A 26 20.35 -3.48 -4.17
CA ARG A 26 19.11 -4.27 -4.14
C ARG A 26 17.85 -3.39 -4.05
N ILE A 27 16.83 -3.76 -4.80
CA ILE A 27 15.50 -3.14 -4.80
C ILE A 27 14.52 -4.08 -4.10
N TRP A 28 13.73 -3.49 -3.20
CA TRP A 28 12.67 -4.18 -2.47
C TRP A 28 11.31 -3.83 -3.08
N ILE A 29 10.66 -4.81 -3.69
CA ILE A 29 9.32 -4.67 -4.27
C ILE A 29 8.32 -5.05 -3.18
N SER A 30 7.59 -4.06 -2.67
CA SER A 30 6.51 -4.29 -1.72
C SER A 30 5.30 -4.88 -2.45
N TYR A 31 4.87 -6.07 -2.03
CA TYR A 31 3.72 -6.76 -2.57
C TYR A 31 2.65 -6.92 -1.49
N ILE A 32 1.59 -6.10 -1.54
CA ILE A 32 0.47 -6.22 -0.61
C ILE A 32 -0.40 -7.39 -1.05
N LEU A 33 -0.49 -8.42 -0.22
CA LEU A 33 -1.26 -9.63 -0.50
C LEU A 33 -2.69 -9.47 0.02
N ILE A 34 -3.67 -9.54 -0.87
CA ILE A 34 -5.10 -9.36 -0.59
C ILE A 34 -5.84 -10.64 -0.99
N LYS A 35 -6.67 -11.14 -0.08
CA LYS A 35 -7.44 -12.37 -0.28
C LYS A 35 -8.35 -12.25 -1.50
N GLY A 36 -8.30 -13.25 -2.38
CA GLY A 36 -9.16 -13.37 -3.56
C GLY A 36 -8.90 -12.35 -4.67
N ARG A 37 -7.89 -11.47 -4.52
CA ARG A 37 -7.58 -10.43 -5.52
C ARG A 37 -6.24 -10.62 -6.19
N ASN A 38 -5.21 -10.96 -5.44
CA ASN A 38 -3.86 -11.12 -5.99
C ASN A 38 -3.04 -12.21 -5.27
N ASN A 39 -3.72 -13.19 -4.66
CA ASN A 39 -3.08 -14.24 -3.86
C ASN A 39 -3.14 -15.65 -4.48
N THR A 40 -3.42 -15.76 -5.78
CA THR A 40 -3.52 -17.05 -6.49
C THR A 40 -2.16 -17.49 -7.07
N GLU A 41 -2.07 -18.75 -7.50
CA GLU A 41 -0.87 -19.29 -8.14
C GLU A 41 -0.54 -18.57 -9.46
N GLU A 42 -1.55 -18.18 -10.24
CA GLU A 42 -1.40 -17.42 -11.48
C GLU A 42 -0.71 -16.07 -11.21
N HIS A 43 -1.10 -15.39 -10.14
CA HIS A 43 -0.46 -14.14 -9.73
C HIS A 43 1.00 -14.34 -9.35
N ALA A 44 1.33 -15.44 -8.65
CA ALA A 44 2.71 -15.78 -8.31
C ALA A 44 3.54 -16.07 -9.57
N LYS A 45 2.98 -16.81 -10.54
CA LYS A 45 3.62 -17.09 -11.84
C LYS A 45 3.85 -15.82 -12.64
N ALA A 46 2.86 -14.93 -12.72
CA ALA A 46 2.98 -13.65 -13.42
C ALA A 46 4.06 -12.76 -12.80
N LEU A 47 4.10 -12.65 -11.46
CA LEU A 47 5.14 -11.90 -10.76
C LEU A 47 6.54 -12.50 -11.02
N ALA A 48 6.66 -13.82 -11.03
CA ALA A 48 7.92 -14.48 -11.33
C ALA A 48 8.38 -14.26 -12.78
N ALA A 49 7.46 -14.33 -13.75
CA ALA A 49 7.75 -14.05 -15.15
C ALA A 49 8.27 -12.61 -15.32
N LEU A 50 7.54 -11.63 -14.75
CA LEU A 50 7.90 -10.21 -14.79
C LEU A 50 9.34 -9.95 -14.32
N LEU A 51 9.73 -10.54 -13.18
CA LEU A 51 11.08 -10.37 -12.63
C LEU A 51 12.16 -11.18 -13.37
N ARG A 52 11.81 -12.33 -13.95
CA ARG A 52 12.74 -13.15 -14.74
C ARG A 52 13.11 -12.51 -16.07
N GLU A 53 12.17 -11.77 -16.66
CA GLU A 53 12.37 -11.00 -17.91
C GLU A 53 13.25 -9.76 -17.72
N ARG A 54 13.49 -9.33 -16.47
CA ARG A 54 14.42 -8.23 -16.19
C ARG A 54 15.85 -8.59 -16.57
N ARG A 55 16.70 -7.56 -16.71
CA ARG A 55 18.07 -7.70 -17.20
C ARG A 55 18.86 -8.77 -16.43
N ARG A 56 19.35 -9.80 -17.13
CA ARG A 56 20.08 -10.94 -16.52
C ARG A 56 21.18 -10.54 -15.52
N PRO A 57 22.03 -9.53 -15.78
CA PRO A 57 23.10 -9.16 -14.86
C PRO A 57 22.61 -8.64 -13.52
N THR A 58 21.41 -8.06 -13.45
CA THR A 58 20.93 -7.32 -12.27
C THR A 58 19.64 -7.86 -11.69
N ARG A 59 18.91 -8.75 -12.39
CA ARG A 59 17.60 -9.26 -11.93
C ARG A 59 17.64 -9.95 -10.56
N HIS A 60 18.78 -10.52 -10.18
CA HIS A 60 18.97 -11.15 -8.86
C HIS A 60 18.99 -10.13 -7.69
N LEU A 61 19.05 -8.83 -8.01
CA LEU A 61 18.98 -7.73 -7.07
C LEU A 61 17.54 -7.24 -6.82
N TYR A 62 16.53 -7.86 -7.43
CA TYR A 62 15.15 -7.67 -6.99
C TYR A 62 14.81 -8.62 -5.85
N HIS A 63 14.16 -8.08 -4.83
CA HIS A 63 13.64 -8.84 -3.69
C HIS A 63 12.18 -8.47 -3.44
N VAL A 64 11.31 -9.47 -3.38
CA VAL A 64 9.88 -9.26 -3.12
C VAL A 64 9.62 -9.30 -1.62
N ASN A 65 8.99 -8.26 -1.09
CA ASN A 65 8.53 -8.24 0.29
C ASN A 65 7.02 -8.41 0.33
N VAL A 66 6.54 -9.61 0.68
CA VAL A 66 5.13 -9.92 0.81
C VAL A 66 4.60 -9.34 2.11
N ILE A 67 3.64 -8.43 2.01
CA ILE A 67 3.01 -7.74 3.14
C ILE A 67 1.54 -8.20 3.16
N PRO A 68 1.09 -8.97 4.15
CA PRO A 68 -0.32 -9.28 4.30
C PRO A 68 -1.13 -8.00 4.42
N TYR A 69 -2.21 -7.87 3.66
CA TYR A 69 -3.14 -6.77 3.81
C TYR A 69 -3.71 -6.75 5.24
N ASN A 70 -3.79 -5.55 5.82
CA ASN A 70 -4.44 -5.31 7.09
C ASN A 70 -5.76 -4.60 6.84
N THR A 71 -6.80 -4.95 7.59
CA THR A 71 -8.07 -4.25 7.55
C THR A 71 -7.86 -2.79 7.97
N ALA A 72 -8.45 -1.85 7.23
CA ALA A 72 -8.43 -0.42 7.55
C ALA A 72 -9.86 0.12 7.51
N GLN A 73 -10.14 1.13 8.34
CA GLN A 73 -11.44 1.80 8.35
C GLN A 73 -11.72 2.53 7.03
N GLY A 74 -12.98 2.56 6.59
CA GLY A 74 -13.40 3.28 5.38
C GLY A 74 -13.04 2.59 4.05
N VAL A 75 -12.52 1.36 4.08
CA VAL A 75 -12.22 0.57 2.88
C VAL A 75 -13.40 -0.36 2.53
N GLU A 76 -13.58 -0.66 1.24
CA GLU A 76 -14.61 -1.59 0.76
C GLU A 76 -14.56 -2.93 1.50
N SER A 77 -15.73 -3.46 1.87
CA SER A 77 -15.87 -4.79 2.51
C SER A 77 -15.32 -5.95 1.67
N SER A 78 -15.14 -5.72 0.37
CA SER A 78 -14.51 -6.66 -0.57
C SER A 78 -13.00 -6.86 -0.32
N MET A 79 -12.33 -5.94 0.38
CA MET A 79 -10.91 -6.06 0.72
C MET A 79 -10.72 -6.82 2.03
N GLN A 80 -10.32 -8.08 1.91
CA GLN A 80 -10.15 -8.98 3.05
C GLN A 80 -8.68 -9.35 3.26
N PRO A 81 -8.22 -9.43 4.53
CA PRO A 81 -6.89 -9.93 4.84
C PRO A 81 -6.77 -11.42 4.45
N PRO A 82 -5.63 -11.85 3.90
CA PRO A 82 -5.37 -13.27 3.70
C PRO A 82 -5.10 -13.97 5.04
N SER A 83 -5.48 -15.24 5.14
CA SER A 83 -5.11 -16.09 6.27
C SER A 83 -3.60 -16.35 6.30
N ALA A 84 -3.06 -16.72 7.47
CA ALA A 84 -1.65 -17.07 7.61
C ALA A 84 -1.22 -18.21 6.66
N THR A 85 -2.10 -19.19 6.44
CA THR A 85 -1.89 -20.30 5.51
C THR A 85 -1.80 -19.81 4.07
N GLU A 86 -2.69 -18.91 3.63
CA GLU A 86 -2.64 -18.32 2.29
C GLU A 86 -1.36 -17.50 2.07
N VAL A 87 -0.94 -16.72 3.07
CA VAL A 87 0.31 -15.96 3.00
C VAL A 87 1.52 -16.89 2.88
N ASN A 88 1.57 -17.94 3.71
CA ASN A 88 2.65 -18.94 3.66
C ASN A 88 2.69 -19.62 2.30
N HIS A 89 1.53 -20.10 1.84
CA HIS A 89 1.41 -20.78 0.55
C HIS A 89 1.89 -19.90 -0.61
N PHE A 90 1.44 -18.64 -0.67
CA PHE A 90 1.87 -17.71 -1.72
C PHE A 90 3.37 -17.41 -1.64
N THR A 91 3.90 -17.20 -0.43
CA THR A 91 5.35 -16.97 -0.23
C THR A 91 6.17 -18.18 -0.68
N ASP A 92 5.72 -19.40 -0.38
CA ASP A 92 6.38 -20.64 -0.79
C ASP A 92 6.31 -20.86 -2.30
N LEU A 93 5.21 -20.50 -2.95
CA LEU A 93 5.11 -20.50 -4.41
C LEU A 93 6.17 -19.57 -5.03
N LEU A 94 6.33 -18.35 -4.52
CA LEU A 94 7.36 -17.42 -5.02
C LEU A 94 8.78 -17.98 -4.82
N ARG A 95 9.06 -18.65 -3.69
CA ARG A 95 10.35 -19.33 -3.44
C ARG A 95 10.58 -20.48 -4.42
N LYS A 96 9.57 -21.33 -4.66
CA LYS A 96 9.63 -22.43 -5.65
C LYS A 96 9.86 -21.90 -7.07
N LEU A 97 9.37 -20.69 -7.35
CA LEU A 97 9.63 -19.97 -8.59
C LEU A 97 10.99 -19.23 -8.59
N HIS A 98 11.88 -19.54 -7.64
CA HIS A 98 13.24 -18.99 -7.53
C HIS A 98 13.30 -17.46 -7.39
N LEU A 99 12.28 -16.84 -6.80
CA LEU A 99 12.34 -15.43 -6.43
C LEU A 99 12.97 -15.25 -5.05
N SER A 100 13.76 -14.18 -4.91
CA SER A 100 14.19 -13.69 -3.60
C SER A 100 12.99 -13.05 -2.91
N VAL A 101 12.53 -13.62 -1.80
CA VAL A 101 11.30 -13.19 -1.13
C VAL A 101 11.36 -13.26 0.39
N SER A 102 10.79 -12.25 1.04
CA SER A 102 10.53 -12.20 2.48
C SER A 102 9.04 -11.99 2.73
N ARG A 103 8.55 -12.53 3.85
CA ARG A 103 7.25 -12.13 4.41
C ARG A 103 7.48 -11.10 5.50
N ARG A 104 6.82 -9.94 5.40
CA ARG A 104 6.80 -8.96 6.49
C ARG A 104 5.77 -9.37 7.53
N HIS A 105 6.22 -9.48 8.78
CA HIS A 105 5.33 -9.65 9.91
C HIS A 105 4.70 -8.30 10.26
N THR A 106 3.38 -8.27 10.41
CA THR A 106 2.69 -7.05 10.83
C THR A 106 2.89 -6.85 12.33
N ILE A 107 3.37 -5.66 12.71
CA ILE A 107 3.47 -5.20 14.10
C ILE A 107 2.48 -4.03 14.23
N GLY A 108 1.72 -3.97 15.33
CA GLY A 108 0.83 -2.84 15.62
C GLY A 108 -0.58 -2.90 15.02
N SER A 109 -1.01 -4.01 14.41
CA SER A 109 -2.39 -4.16 13.89
C SER A 109 -3.47 -3.99 14.96
N ALA A 110 -3.18 -4.34 16.21
CA ALA A 110 -4.12 -4.23 17.32
C ALA A 110 -4.38 -2.77 17.76
N ILE A 111 -3.55 -1.83 17.31
CA ILE A 111 -3.63 -0.41 17.66
C ILE A 111 -3.73 0.49 16.42
N ASP A 112 -4.18 -0.07 15.29
CA ASP A 112 -4.30 0.63 14.01
C ASP A 112 -3.01 1.35 13.53
N ALA A 113 -1.85 0.84 13.95
CA ALA A 113 -0.55 1.40 13.59
C ALA A 113 0.17 0.62 12.49
N ALA A 114 -0.47 -0.41 11.90
CA ALA A 114 0.15 -1.15 10.81
C ALA A 114 0.25 -0.29 9.53
N CYS A 115 1.10 -0.72 8.61
CA CYS A 115 1.22 -0.08 7.29
C CYS A 115 -0.16 -0.01 6.61
N GLY A 116 -0.63 1.21 6.33
CA GLY A 116 -1.94 1.47 5.72
C GLY A 116 -3.09 1.70 6.72
N GLN A 117 -2.88 1.53 8.03
CA GLN A 117 -3.88 1.80 9.07
C GLN A 117 -3.74 3.18 9.72
N MET A 118 -2.64 3.91 9.46
CA MET A 118 -2.44 5.26 9.96
C MET A 118 -3.48 6.22 9.38
N HIS A 119 -4.59 6.37 10.10
CA HIS A 119 -5.61 7.37 9.85
C HIS A 119 -5.46 8.45 10.93
N ALA A 120 -5.27 9.70 10.50
CA ALA A 120 -5.48 10.82 11.39
C ALA A 120 -6.98 11.18 11.35
N GLU A 121 -7.65 11.12 12.50
CA GLU A 121 -8.90 11.83 12.69
C GLU A 121 -8.59 13.33 12.63
N TYR A 122 -8.64 13.90 11.44
CA TYR A 122 -8.64 15.35 11.32
C TYR A 122 -10.01 15.82 11.81
N GLU A 123 -10.05 16.52 12.95
CA GLU A 123 -11.23 17.23 13.45
C GLU A 123 -11.64 18.41 12.54
N VAL A 124 -11.70 18.20 11.22
CA VAL A 124 -12.27 19.17 10.27
C VAL A 124 -13.72 19.48 10.66
N GLY A 125 -14.42 18.50 11.26
CA GLY A 125 -15.79 18.65 11.74
C GLY A 125 -15.97 19.59 12.93
N GLN A 126 -15.05 19.61 13.90
CA GLN A 126 -15.20 20.43 15.11
C GLN A 126 -14.83 21.90 14.86
N LEU A 127 -13.73 22.16 14.15
CA LEU A 127 -13.28 23.51 13.80
C LEU A 127 -14.27 24.25 12.89
N THR A 128 -14.92 23.53 11.97
CA THR A 128 -15.90 24.13 11.05
C THR A 128 -17.23 24.45 11.77
N LYS A 129 -17.64 23.61 12.73
CA LYS A 129 -18.82 23.87 13.57
C LYS A 129 -18.59 25.05 14.51
N GLN A 130 -17.42 25.12 15.16
CA GLN A 130 -17.05 26.22 16.06
C GLN A 130 -16.95 27.56 15.31
N ARG A 131 -16.34 27.59 14.11
CA ARG A 131 -16.27 28.81 13.29
C ARG A 131 -17.66 29.29 12.83
N LYS A 132 -18.57 28.39 12.45
CA LYS A 132 -19.94 28.76 12.08
C LYS A 132 -20.76 29.26 13.26
N ALA A 133 -20.61 28.65 14.44
CA ALA A 133 -21.26 29.12 15.67
C ALA A 133 -20.77 30.52 16.07
N GLN A 134 -19.44 30.75 16.12
CA GLN A 134 -18.86 32.05 16.45
C GLN A 134 -19.24 33.15 15.44
N GLN A 135 -19.36 32.83 14.16
CA GLN A 135 -19.82 33.79 13.13
C GLN A 135 -21.31 34.12 13.27
N ALA A 136 -22.15 33.16 13.66
CA ALA A 136 -23.57 33.38 13.90
C ALA A 136 -23.79 34.27 15.14
N ASP A 137 -23.06 34.00 16.23
CA ASP A 137 -23.14 34.77 17.47
C ASP A 137 -22.67 36.22 17.25
N ARG A 138 -21.54 36.42 16.55
CA ARG A 138 -21.03 37.76 16.22
C ARG A 138 -21.98 38.57 15.34
N LYS A 139 -22.69 37.90 14.41
CA LYS A 139 -23.66 38.57 13.53
C LYS A 139 -24.93 38.98 14.30
N LYS A 140 -25.32 38.19 15.30
CA LYS A 140 -26.45 38.49 16.19
C LYS A 140 -26.13 39.66 17.12
N GLU A 141 -24.91 39.70 17.67
CA GLU A 141 -24.42 40.79 18.52
C GLU A 141 -24.33 42.13 17.77
N ILE A 142 -23.95 42.11 16.49
CA ILE A 142 -23.91 43.31 15.64
C ILE A 142 -25.34 43.81 15.31
N LEU A 143 -26.30 42.90 15.17
CA LEU A 143 -27.69 43.25 14.89
C LEU A 143 -28.39 43.84 16.12
N GLU A 144 -28.07 43.36 17.32
CA GLU A 144 -28.65 43.82 18.59
C GLU A 144 -28.07 45.17 19.07
N ARG A 145 -26.86 45.55 18.61
CA ARG A 145 -26.24 46.85 18.93
C ARG A 145 -26.54 47.95 17.89
N GLY A 146 -27.31 47.63 16.84
CA GLY A 146 -27.61 48.51 15.70
C GLY A 146 -29.03 49.08 15.66
N THR A 147 -29.82 48.90 16.72
CA THR A 147 -31.14 49.52 16.97
C THR A 147 -31.09 50.37 18.21
#